data_AF-A0A955UPW0-F1
#
_entry.id   AF-A0A955UPW0-F1
#
_cell.length_a   1.000
_cell.length_b   1.000
_cell.length_c   1.000
_cell.angle_alpha   90.00
_cell.angle_beta   90.00
_cell.angle_gamma   90.00
#
_symmetry.space_group_name_H-M   'P 1'
#
loop_
_entity.id
_entity.type
_entity.pdbx_description
1 polymer ?
#
loop_
_entity_poly.entity_id
_entity_poly.type
_entity_poly.pdbx_seq_one_letter_code
_entity_poly.pdbx_strand_id
1 'polypeptide(L)'
;MPVRLAHRSRGLRAAGLIVAALVVLLLALPGVAAAKDSSARKLGRGASNVALGVAALPREIYWTTRERGPFLGATWGFAKGVAWTAITEVVGVWEVVTCPFQMPRDWKPIIDPEFPWQGFTEAQHAARGRRKAAQKTLR
;
A
#
# COMPACT_ATOMS: atom_id res chain seq x y z
N MET A 1 -4.52 33.73 -46.30
CA MET A 1 -5.46 33.11 -45.33
C MET A 1 -4.69 32.26 -44.32
N PRO A 2 -4.54 32.64 -43.04
CA PRO A 2 -3.86 31.81 -42.04
C PRO A 2 -4.85 31.15 -41.08
N VAL A 3 -5.18 29.87 -41.30
CA VAL A 3 -5.93 29.04 -40.35
C VAL A 3 -5.00 27.93 -39.85
N ARG A 4 -4.09 28.26 -38.92
CA ARG A 4 -3.21 27.25 -38.32
C ARG A 4 -2.74 27.59 -36.89
N LEU A 5 -3.59 28.21 -36.08
CA LEU A 5 -3.27 28.55 -34.67
C LEU A 5 -4.23 27.96 -33.63
N ALA A 6 -5.37 27.38 -34.03
CA ALA A 6 -6.42 26.98 -33.10
C ALA A 6 -6.19 25.64 -32.36
N HIS A 7 -5.17 24.85 -32.73
CA HIS A 7 -4.96 23.50 -32.15
C HIS A 7 -4.00 23.48 -30.95
N ARG A 8 -3.13 24.49 -30.80
CA ARG A 8 -2.07 24.50 -29.75
C ARG A 8 -2.62 24.85 -28.35
N SER A 9 -3.69 25.63 -28.26
CA SER A 9 -4.25 26.11 -27.00
C SER A 9 -5.13 25.09 -26.26
N ARG A 10 -5.71 24.12 -26.99
CA ARG A 10 -6.52 23.03 -26.40
C ARG A 10 -5.63 22.06 -25.61
N GLY A 11 -4.42 21.77 -26.11
CA GLY A 11 -3.45 20.90 -25.45
C GLY A 11 -2.90 21.48 -24.15
N LEU A 12 -2.58 22.78 -24.10
CA LEU A 12 -2.10 23.44 -22.88
C LEU A 12 -3.17 23.55 -21.78
N ARG A 13 -4.43 23.78 -22.15
CA ARG A 13 -5.56 23.80 -21.20
C ARG A 13 -5.87 22.41 -20.65
N ALA A 14 -5.87 21.40 -21.51
CA ALA A 14 -6.03 20.01 -21.09
C ALA A 14 -4.88 19.57 -20.17
N ALA A 15 -3.63 19.90 -20.52
CA ALA A 15 -2.47 19.63 -19.67
C ALA A 15 -2.55 20.34 -18.31
N GLY A 16 -2.98 21.61 -18.29
CA GLY A 16 -3.19 22.36 -17.04
C GLY A 16 -4.27 21.74 -16.14
N LEU A 17 -5.38 21.27 -16.73
CA LEU A 17 -6.43 20.57 -15.99
C LEU A 17 -5.97 19.22 -15.44
N ILE A 18 -5.18 18.46 -16.21
CA ILE A 18 -4.60 17.19 -15.77
C ILE A 18 -3.64 17.41 -14.59
N VAL A 19 -2.77 18.42 -14.69
CA VAL A 19 -1.84 18.76 -13.60
C VAL A 19 -2.59 19.21 -12.35
N ALA A 20 -3.62 20.05 -12.50
CA ALA A 20 -4.46 20.49 -11.37
C ALA A 20 -5.20 19.30 -10.73
N ALA A 21 -5.75 18.39 -11.52
CA ALA A 21 -6.40 17.18 -11.02
C ALA A 21 -5.42 16.26 -10.29
N LEU A 22 -4.19 16.08 -10.80
CA LEU A 22 -3.14 15.32 -10.14
C LEU A 22 -2.67 15.96 -8.83
N VAL A 23 -2.57 17.30 -8.78
CA VAL A 23 -2.21 18.04 -7.56
C VAL A 23 -3.31 17.94 -6.50
N VAL A 24 -4.58 18.10 -6.89
CA VAL A 24 -5.72 17.90 -5.99
C VAL A 24 -5.77 16.45 -5.49
N LEU A 25 -5.51 15.47 -6.37
CA LEU A 25 -5.42 14.07 -5.98
C LEU A 25 -4.30 13.85 -4.96
N LEU A 26 -3.09 14.37 -5.20
CA LEU A 26 -1.94 14.30 -4.29
C LEU A 26 -2.21 14.93 -2.93
N LEU A 27 -2.91 16.07 -2.88
CA LEU A 27 -3.28 16.75 -1.64
C LEU A 27 -4.36 16.02 -0.85
N ALA A 28 -5.18 15.19 -1.49
CA ALA A 28 -6.23 14.40 -0.82
C ALA A 28 -5.70 13.10 -0.17
N LEU A 29 -4.52 12.61 -0.60
CA LEU A 29 -3.92 11.35 -0.11
C LEU A 29 -3.67 11.28 1.41
N PRO A 30 -3.25 12.36 2.11
CA PRO A 30 -3.08 12.31 3.57
C PRO A 30 -4.40 12.13 4.33
N GLY A 31 -5.50 12.71 3.81
CA GLY A 31 -6.82 12.64 4.43
C GLY A 31 -7.43 11.24 4.39
N VAL A 32 -7.24 10.52 3.27
CA VAL A 32 -7.66 9.10 3.14
C VAL A 32 -6.84 8.18 4.04
N ALA A 33 -5.56 8.49 4.30
CA ALA A 33 -4.70 7.70 5.19
C ALA A 33 -5.02 7.91 6.69
N ALA A 34 -5.50 9.10 7.07
CA ALA A 34 -5.78 9.46 8.47
C ALA A 34 -7.19 9.06 8.94
N ALA A 35 -8.14 8.84 8.03
CA ALA A 35 -9.50 8.47 8.40
C ALA A 35 -9.53 7.08 9.05
N LYS A 36 -10.13 6.95 10.23
CA LYS A 36 -10.42 5.64 10.86
C LYS A 36 -11.82 5.20 10.45
N ASP A 37 -11.98 3.92 10.13
CA ASP A 37 -13.27 3.26 9.86
C ASP A 37 -14.16 3.97 8.82
N SER A 38 -13.57 4.28 7.65
CA SER A 38 -14.26 4.99 6.57
C SER A 38 -14.07 4.30 5.21
N SER A 39 -14.96 4.63 4.28
CA SER A 39 -14.83 4.26 2.86
C SER A 39 -13.51 4.73 2.25
N ALA A 40 -13.05 5.93 2.65
CA ALA A 40 -11.77 6.50 2.27
C ALA A 40 -10.59 5.62 2.70
N ARG A 41 -10.61 5.05 3.92
CA ARG A 41 -9.56 4.13 4.38
C ARG A 41 -9.60 2.80 3.66
N LYS A 42 -10.79 2.26 3.40
CA LYS A 42 -10.95 1.03 2.62
C LYS A 42 -10.44 1.18 1.19
N LEU A 43 -10.73 2.32 0.54
CA LEU A 43 -10.16 2.66 -0.76
C LEU A 43 -8.64 2.77 -0.69
N GLY A 44 -8.12 3.51 0.29
CA GLY A 44 -6.68 3.71 0.46
C GLY A 44 -5.94 2.40 0.68
N ARG A 45 -6.50 1.51 1.50
CA ARG A 45 -6.00 0.16 1.73
C ARG A 45 -6.06 -0.71 0.48
N GLY A 46 -7.22 -0.78 -0.19
CA GLY A 46 -7.39 -1.55 -1.42
C GLY A 46 -6.45 -1.09 -2.52
N ALA A 47 -6.32 0.22 -2.73
CA ALA A 47 -5.37 0.80 -3.68
C ALA A 47 -3.92 0.49 -3.32
N SER A 48 -3.56 0.52 -2.04
CA SER A 48 -2.22 0.16 -1.56
C SER A 48 -1.91 -1.32 -1.76
N ASN A 49 -2.89 -2.19 -1.54
CA ASN A 49 -2.77 -3.63 -1.73
C ASN A 49 -2.65 -3.99 -3.21
N VAL A 50 -3.35 -3.30 -4.11
CA VAL A 50 -3.17 -3.47 -5.56
C VAL A 50 -1.82 -2.90 -6.02
N ALA A 51 -1.45 -1.69 -5.58
CA ALA A 51 -0.23 -1.03 -6.04
C ALA A 51 1.06 -1.67 -5.49
N LEU A 52 1.04 -2.14 -4.25
CA LEU A 52 2.22 -2.65 -3.54
C LEU A 52 2.07 -4.12 -3.10
N GLY A 53 1.04 -4.84 -3.54
CA GLY A 53 0.85 -6.28 -3.25
C GLY A 53 2.02 -7.14 -3.72
N VAL A 54 2.64 -6.77 -4.83
CA VAL A 54 3.86 -7.42 -5.36
C VAL A 54 5.05 -7.27 -4.43
N ALA A 55 5.12 -6.18 -3.65
CA ALA A 55 6.17 -5.98 -2.66
C ALA A 55 6.04 -6.91 -1.44
N ALA A 56 4.97 -7.72 -1.36
CA ALA A 56 4.87 -8.78 -0.35
C ALA A 56 5.74 -10.00 -0.66
N LEU A 57 6.03 -10.27 -1.93
CA LEU A 57 6.91 -11.36 -2.33
C LEU A 57 8.33 -11.24 -1.76
N PRO A 58 9.08 -10.14 -1.95
CA PRO A 58 10.43 -10.01 -1.38
C PRO A 58 10.42 -9.98 0.16
N ARG A 59 9.33 -9.50 0.77
CA ARG A 59 9.14 -9.50 2.22
C ARG A 59 9.16 -10.93 2.77
N GLU A 60 8.38 -11.81 2.17
CA GLU A 60 8.21 -13.17 2.68
C GLU A 60 9.45 -14.04 2.46
N ILE A 61 10.17 -13.81 1.36
CA ILE A 61 11.49 -14.40 1.11
C ILE A 61 12.47 -13.98 2.20
N TYR A 62 12.52 -12.69 2.53
CA TYR A 62 13.45 -12.16 3.54
C TYR A 62 13.18 -12.73 4.94
N TRP A 63 11.92 -12.74 5.38
CA TRP A 63 11.57 -13.30 6.70
C TRP A 63 11.80 -14.81 6.77
N THR A 64 11.38 -15.55 5.75
CA THR A 64 11.61 -17.00 5.69
C THR A 64 13.12 -17.32 5.63
N THR A 65 13.92 -16.49 4.95
CA THR A 65 15.39 -16.61 4.95
C THR A 65 15.97 -16.40 6.34
N ARG A 66 15.49 -15.41 7.09
CA ARG A 66 15.94 -15.09 8.44
C ARG A 66 15.58 -16.18 9.45
N GLU A 67 14.43 -16.81 9.30
CA GLU A 67 13.93 -17.82 10.23
C GLU A 67 14.42 -19.24 9.92
N ARG A 68 14.49 -19.60 8.63
CA ARG A 68 14.69 -20.98 8.17
C ARG A 68 15.91 -21.16 7.28
N GLY A 69 16.67 -20.09 7.05
CA GLY A 69 17.87 -20.10 6.23
C GLY A 69 17.62 -19.85 4.73
N PRO A 70 18.68 -19.58 3.96
CA PRO A 70 18.59 -19.07 2.59
C PRO A 70 17.95 -20.03 1.59
N PHE A 71 18.16 -21.34 1.74
CA PHE A 71 17.58 -22.34 0.84
C PHE A 71 16.06 -22.44 0.98
N LEU A 72 15.56 -22.47 2.21
CA LEU A 72 14.12 -22.46 2.50
C LEU A 72 13.50 -21.08 2.23
N GLY A 73 14.26 -20.00 2.41
CA GLY A 73 13.84 -18.65 2.04
C GLY A 73 13.60 -18.49 0.53
N ALA A 74 14.49 -19.01 -0.30
CA ALA A 74 14.38 -18.91 -1.76
C ALA A 74 13.25 -19.77 -2.35
N THR A 75 12.95 -20.91 -1.74
CA THR A 75 11.92 -21.86 -2.25
C THR A 75 10.57 -21.64 -1.56
N TRP A 76 10.52 -21.90 -0.26
CA TRP A 76 9.30 -21.75 0.55
C TRP A 76 8.89 -20.29 0.72
N GLY A 77 9.85 -19.40 0.95
CA GLY A 77 9.57 -17.96 1.05
C GLY A 77 9.07 -17.37 -0.28
N PHE A 78 9.57 -17.86 -1.42
CA PHE A 78 9.07 -17.44 -2.73
C PHE A 78 7.65 -17.95 -2.99
N ALA A 79 7.40 -19.24 -2.77
CA ALA A 79 6.05 -19.81 -2.96
C ALA A 79 5.02 -19.12 -2.07
N LYS A 80 5.37 -18.88 -0.80
CA LYS A 80 4.49 -18.18 0.15
C LYS A 80 4.31 -16.70 -0.24
N GLY A 81 5.38 -16.05 -0.71
CA GLY A 81 5.33 -14.69 -1.24
C GLY A 81 4.40 -14.53 -2.43
N VAL A 82 4.47 -15.45 -3.40
CA VAL A 82 3.58 -15.47 -4.58
C VAL A 82 2.12 -15.67 -4.15
N ALA A 83 1.85 -16.65 -3.28
CA ALA A 83 0.51 -16.89 -2.77
C ALA A 83 -0.05 -15.66 -2.04
N TRP A 84 0.76 -15.03 -1.20
CA TRP A 84 0.36 -13.84 -0.45
C TRP A 84 0.13 -12.62 -1.35
N THR A 85 0.97 -12.42 -2.36
CA THR A 85 0.77 -11.37 -3.38
C THR A 85 -0.56 -11.56 -4.10
N ALA A 86 -0.86 -12.78 -4.56
CA ALA A 86 -2.13 -13.06 -5.25
C ALA A 86 -3.35 -12.77 -4.35
N ILE A 87 -3.32 -13.19 -3.08
CA ILE A 87 -4.39 -12.91 -2.11
C ILE A 87 -4.54 -11.39 -1.92
N THR A 88 -3.42 -10.70 -1.72
CA THR A 88 -3.40 -9.24 -1.46
C THR A 88 -3.96 -8.46 -2.65
N GLU A 89 -3.63 -8.86 -3.88
CA GLU A 89 -4.14 -8.22 -5.10
C GLU A 89 -5.65 -8.45 -5.27
N VAL A 90 -6.13 -9.69 -5.12
CA VAL A 90 -7.56 -10.02 -5.24
C VAL A 90 -8.37 -9.28 -4.18
N VAL A 91 -7.89 -9.26 -2.93
CA VAL A 91 -8.54 -8.52 -1.84
C VAL A 91 -8.47 -7.01 -2.08
N GLY A 92 -7.36 -6.50 -2.60
CA GLY A 92 -7.22 -5.10 -2.95
C GLY A 92 -8.23 -4.64 -4.00
N VAL A 93 -8.37 -5.41 -5.10
CA VAL A 93 -9.38 -5.16 -6.13
C VAL A 93 -10.79 -5.23 -5.54
N TRP A 94 -11.05 -6.24 -4.72
CA TRP A 94 -12.33 -6.39 -4.04
C TRP A 94 -12.65 -5.18 -3.16
N GLU A 95 -11.70 -4.67 -2.38
CA GLU A 95 -11.90 -3.51 -1.51
C GLU A 95 -12.13 -2.20 -2.29
N VAL A 96 -11.49 -2.04 -3.45
CA VAL A 96 -11.73 -0.91 -4.36
C VAL A 96 -13.13 -0.99 -4.97
N VAL A 97 -13.53 -2.16 -5.50
CA VAL A 97 -14.85 -2.37 -6.12
C VAL A 97 -15.97 -2.23 -5.11
N THR A 98 -15.77 -2.76 -3.90
CA THR A 98 -16.75 -2.70 -2.82
C THR A 98 -16.62 -1.44 -1.97
N CYS A 99 -15.77 -0.48 -2.31
CA CYS A 99 -15.59 0.78 -1.57
C CYS A 99 -16.90 1.54 -1.25
N PRO A 100 -17.91 1.64 -2.16
CA PRO A 100 -19.16 2.30 -1.81
C PRO A 100 -20.04 1.49 -0.84
N PHE A 101 -19.72 0.21 -0.62
CA PHE A 101 -20.47 -0.70 0.23
C PHE A 101 -19.73 -1.01 1.54
N GLN A 102 -20.48 -1.08 2.64
CA GLN A 102 -19.98 -1.46 3.97
C GLN A 102 -19.76 -2.98 4.12
N MET A 103 -19.10 -3.60 3.15
CA MET A 103 -18.71 -5.02 3.17
C MET A 103 -17.19 -5.11 3.26
N PRO A 104 -16.57 -5.53 4.37
CA PRO A 104 -17.12 -6.09 5.62
C PRO A 104 -17.76 -5.05 6.55
N ARG A 105 -18.60 -5.52 7.51
CA ARG A 105 -19.17 -4.65 8.57
C ARG A 105 -18.05 -3.91 9.32
N ASP A 106 -18.31 -2.66 9.66
CA ASP A 106 -17.40 -1.76 10.38
C ASP A 106 -16.09 -1.43 9.63
N TRP A 107 -16.05 -1.55 8.30
CA TRP A 107 -14.86 -1.22 7.48
C TRP A 107 -13.59 -2.02 7.83
N LYS A 108 -13.76 -3.16 8.51
CA LYS A 108 -12.66 -4.01 8.98
C LYS A 108 -11.79 -4.53 7.83
N PRO A 109 -10.47 -4.64 8.04
CA PRO A 109 -9.58 -5.30 7.09
C PRO A 109 -9.92 -6.78 6.94
N ILE A 110 -9.92 -7.26 5.69
CA ILE A 110 -10.11 -8.68 5.36
C ILE A 110 -8.80 -9.46 5.57
N ILE A 111 -7.67 -8.81 5.29
CA ILE A 111 -6.33 -9.40 5.41
C ILE A 111 -5.51 -8.61 6.42
N ASP A 112 -4.68 -9.33 7.16
CA ASP A 112 -3.68 -8.77 8.06
C ASP A 112 -2.29 -9.19 7.55
N PRO A 113 -1.32 -8.27 7.37
CA PRO A 113 -1.37 -6.84 7.66
C PRO A 113 -2.33 -6.04 6.78
N GLU A 114 -2.91 -4.99 7.36
CA GLU A 114 -3.83 -4.04 6.68
C GLU A 114 -3.14 -3.38 5.47
N PHE A 115 -1.89 -2.93 5.62
CA PHE A 115 -1.10 -2.34 4.54
C PHE A 115 0.20 -3.12 4.30
N PRO A 116 0.73 -3.16 3.06
CA PRO A 116 1.94 -3.92 2.75
C PRO A 116 3.18 -3.52 3.57
N TRP A 117 3.29 -2.26 3.99
CA TRP A 117 4.45 -1.78 4.74
C TRP A 117 4.36 -1.99 6.26
N GLN A 118 3.21 -2.37 6.81
CA GLN A 118 3.03 -2.46 8.27
C GLN A 118 3.98 -3.47 8.93
N GLY A 119 4.24 -4.61 8.30
CA GLY A 119 5.18 -5.60 8.83
C GLY A 119 6.60 -5.05 9.03
N PHE A 120 7.03 -4.08 8.21
CA PHE A 120 8.33 -3.42 8.42
C PHE A 120 8.30 -2.44 9.59
N THR A 121 7.22 -1.67 9.69
CA THR A 121 7.00 -0.70 10.78
C THR A 121 6.99 -1.39 12.14
N GLU A 122 6.26 -2.50 12.27
CA GLU A 122 6.18 -3.29 13.51
C GLU A 122 7.55 -3.85 13.92
N ALA A 123 8.29 -4.43 12.97
CA ALA A 123 9.63 -4.93 13.22
C ALA A 123 10.59 -3.82 13.69
N GLN A 124 10.51 -2.63 13.09
CA GLN A 124 11.32 -1.48 13.50
C GLN A 124 10.95 -0.98 14.91
N HIS A 125 9.66 -0.92 15.25
CA HIS A 125 9.20 -0.53 16.58
C HIS A 125 9.65 -1.53 17.65
N ALA A 126 9.55 -2.83 17.38
CA ALA A 126 10.04 -3.88 18.27
C ALA A 126 11.55 -3.77 18.51
N ALA A 127 12.34 -3.56 17.45
CA ALA A 127 13.79 -3.39 17.55
C ALA A 127 14.17 -2.13 18.36
N ARG A 128 13.45 -1.02 18.17
CA ARG A 128 13.65 0.23 18.91
C ARG A 128 13.30 0.07 20.39
N GLY A 129 12.23 -0.67 20.70
CA GLY A 129 11.82 -0.99 22.07
C GLY A 129 12.89 -1.78 22.81
N ARG A 130 13.42 -2.85 22.19
CA ARG A 130 14.52 -3.67 22.76
C ARG A 130 15.76 -2.84 23.05
N ARG A 131 16.15 -1.94 22.13
CA ARG A 131 17.29 -1.02 22.34
C ARG A 131 17.10 -0.09 23.54
N LYS A 132 15.91 0.53 23.65
CA LYS A 132 15.59 1.41 24.78
C LYS A 132 15.59 0.66 26.12
N ALA A 133 15.07 -0.56 26.15
CA ALA A 133 15.09 -1.42 27.33
C ALA A 133 16.53 -1.75 27.76
N ALA A 134 17.36 -2.21 26.83
CA ALA A 134 18.78 -2.50 27.10
C ALA A 134 19.55 -1.27 27.61
N GLN A 135 19.30 -0.09 27.04
CA GLN A 135 19.94 1.15 27.48
C GLN A 135 19.46 1.61 28.87
N LYS A 136 18.21 1.31 29.24
CA LYS A 136 17.68 1.57 30.58
C LYS A 136 18.30 0.63 31.62
N THR A 137 18.57 -0.63 31.26
CA THR A 137 19.25 -1.59 32.15
C THR A 137 20.73 -1.25 32.41
N LEU A 138 21.35 -0.48 31.52
CA LEU A 138 22.76 -0.05 31.63
C LEU A 138 22.94 1.30 32.37
N ARG A 139 21.87 1.95 32.81
CA ARG A 139 21.87 3.19 33.59
C ARG A 139 21.40 2.91 35.01
#